data_AF-A0A1V2W6M3-F1
#
_entry.id   AF-A0A1V2W6M3-F1
#
_cell.length_a   1.000
_cell.length_b   1.000
_cell.length_c   1.000
_cell.angle_alpha   90.00
_cell.angle_beta   90.00
_cell.angle_gamma   90.00
#
_symmetry.space_group_name_H-M   'P 1'
#
loop_
_entity.id
_entity.type
_entity.pdbx_description
1 polymer ?
#
loop_
_entity_poly.entity_id
_entity_poly.type
_entity_poly.pdbx_seq_one_letter_code
_entity_poly.pdbx_strand_id
1 'polypeptide(L)'
;KVLKSSRWLLLRNRHNLRADQAVHLNELLEANQPLLCVYLLRDELKRLWFYQRPAWAQRAWEQWVRQARQSGIAPLKLFAERLQNYWHGIRARCRHPLNTSVVEGINNTIKVIKRRAYGYRDEEYFFLKIRAAFPGNPR
;
A
#
# COMPACT_ATOMS: atom_id res chain seq x y z
N LYS A 1 -6.50 16.16 22.75
CA LYS A 1 -5.24 15.68 23.37
C LYS A 1 -4.95 14.18 23.13
N VAL A 2 -5.98 13.32 22.94
CA VAL A 2 -5.84 11.85 22.84
C VAL A 2 -5.16 11.32 21.56
N LEU A 3 -5.10 12.09 20.47
CA LEU A 3 -4.53 11.63 19.17
C LEU A 3 -3.01 11.84 19.02
N LYS A 4 -2.36 12.59 19.94
CA LYS A 4 -0.91 12.76 19.87
C LYS A 4 -0.25 11.43 20.27
N SER A 5 0.69 10.95 19.45
CA SER A 5 1.42 9.67 19.55
C SER A 5 0.72 8.38 19.07
N SER A 6 -0.59 8.35 18.83
CA SER A 6 -1.31 7.11 18.46
C SER A 6 -1.20 6.72 16.97
N ARG A 7 -0.50 7.52 16.14
CA ARG A 7 -0.33 7.28 14.70
C ARG A 7 0.23 5.89 14.40
N TRP A 8 1.27 5.48 15.13
CA TRP A 8 1.91 4.18 14.89
C TRP A 8 1.03 3.01 15.30
N LEU A 9 0.21 3.19 16.34
CA LEU A 9 -0.77 2.21 16.74
C LEU A 9 -1.82 1.99 15.65
N LEU A 10 -2.34 3.07 15.08
CA LEU A 10 -3.30 3.03 13.99
C LEU A 10 -2.76 2.34 12.73
N LEU A 11 -1.46 2.44 12.44
CA LEU A 11 -0.85 1.86 11.23
C LEU A 11 -0.51 0.38 11.36
N ARG A 12 -0.45 -0.18 12.57
CA ARG A 12 -0.15 -1.60 12.79
C ARG A 12 -1.33 -2.48 12.42
N ASN A 13 -1.04 -3.73 12.04
CA ASN A 13 -2.07 -4.74 11.89
C ASN A 13 -2.56 -5.19 13.27
N ARG A 14 -3.88 -5.36 13.43
CA ARG A 14 -4.49 -5.73 14.72
C ARG A 14 -3.91 -7.00 15.35
N HIS A 15 -3.56 -8.00 14.52
CA HIS A 15 -2.97 -9.26 14.98
C HIS A 15 -1.52 -9.14 15.51
N ASN A 16 -0.84 -8.01 15.24
CA ASN A 16 0.51 -7.73 15.71
C ASN A 16 0.52 -6.81 16.95
N LEU A 17 -0.65 -6.52 17.52
CA LEU A 17 -0.75 -5.66 18.70
C LEU A 17 -0.60 -6.47 19.98
N ARG A 18 0.08 -5.88 20.96
CA ARG A 18 0.07 -6.37 22.34
C ARG A 18 -1.30 -6.10 22.98
N ALA A 19 -1.61 -6.80 24.07
CA ALA A 19 -2.91 -6.68 24.74
C ALA A 19 -3.23 -5.24 25.20
N ASP A 20 -2.25 -4.56 25.81
CA ASP A 20 -2.32 -3.15 26.21
C ASP A 20 -2.59 -2.22 25.01
N GLN A 21 -1.90 -2.46 23.89
CA GLN A 21 -2.06 -1.71 22.65
C GLN A 21 -3.43 -1.93 22.02
N ALA A 22 -3.99 -3.14 22.11
CA ALA A 22 -5.30 -3.46 21.58
C ALA A 22 -6.41 -2.74 22.35
N VAL A 23 -6.31 -2.68 23.69
CA VAL A 23 -7.22 -1.89 24.54
C VAL A 23 -7.16 -0.42 24.16
N HIS A 24 -5.95 0.16 24.11
CA HIS A 24 -5.77 1.56 23.75
C HIS A 24 -6.30 1.89 22.33
N LEU A 25 -6.14 0.95 21.38
CA LEU A 25 -6.71 1.11 20.04
C LEU A 25 -8.23 1.14 20.09
N ASN A 26 -8.87 0.21 20.82
CA ASN A 26 -10.33 0.16 20.91
C ASN A 26 -10.89 1.45 21.51
N GLU A 27 -10.34 1.93 22.63
CA GLU A 27 -10.76 3.21 23.26
C GLU A 27 -10.68 4.38 22.28
N LEU A 28 -9.59 4.45 21.51
CA LEU A 28 -9.37 5.50 20.54
C LEU A 28 -10.33 5.45 19.35
N LEU A 29 -10.68 4.24 18.90
CA LEU A 29 -11.64 4.04 17.81
C LEU A 29 -13.09 4.29 18.28
N GLU A 30 -13.43 3.91 19.52
CA GLU A 30 -14.73 4.21 20.13
C GLU A 30 -14.94 5.72 20.29
N ALA A 31 -13.90 6.45 20.69
CA ALA A 31 -13.93 7.89 20.85
C ALA A 31 -13.99 8.67 19.51
N ASN A 32 -13.72 8.03 18.37
CA ASN A 32 -13.64 8.71 17.07
C ASN A 32 -14.24 7.88 15.93
N GLN A 33 -15.53 8.08 15.69
CA GLN A 33 -16.30 7.39 14.64
C GLN A 33 -15.71 7.54 13.22
N PRO A 34 -15.32 8.74 12.75
CA PRO A 34 -14.63 8.87 11.46
C PRO A 34 -13.34 8.04 11.36
N LEU A 35 -12.56 8.00 12.44
CA LEU A 35 -11.32 7.25 12.48
C LEU A 35 -11.55 5.74 12.47
N LEU A 36 -12.57 5.26 13.20
CA LEU A 36 -13.05 3.88 13.12
C LEU A 36 -13.45 3.49 11.70
N CYS A 37 -14.22 4.35 11.02
CA CYS A 37 -14.64 4.11 9.63
C CYS A 37 -13.42 3.95 8.70
N VAL A 38 -12.44 4.87 8.77
CA VAL A 38 -11.21 4.79 7.98
C VAL A 38 -10.41 3.53 8.33
N TYR A 39 -10.32 3.20 9.62
CA TYR A 39 -9.59 2.02 10.09
C TYR A 39 -10.17 0.72 9.53
N LEU A 40 -11.49 0.56 9.58
CA LEU A 40 -12.20 -0.60 9.05
C LEU A 40 -12.07 -0.69 7.52
N LEU A 41 -12.31 0.42 6.81
CA LEU A 41 -12.24 0.42 5.35
C LEU A 41 -10.82 0.17 4.85
N ARG A 42 -9.78 0.65 5.55
CA ARG A 42 -8.40 0.29 5.23
C ARG A 42 -8.19 -1.23 5.32
N ASP A 43 -8.68 -1.88 6.38
CA ASP A 43 -8.50 -3.32 6.56
C ASP A 43 -9.31 -4.15 5.56
N GLU A 44 -10.50 -3.70 5.19
CA GLU A 44 -11.27 -4.30 4.11
C GLU A 44 -10.55 -4.19 2.77
N LEU A 45 -9.98 -3.02 2.47
CA LEU A 45 -9.24 -2.79 1.22
C LEU A 45 -8.07 -3.76 1.05
N LYS A 46 -7.34 -4.10 2.13
CA LYS A 46 -6.22 -5.06 2.09
C LYS A 46 -6.64 -6.43 1.54
N ARG A 47 -7.91 -6.83 1.73
CA ARG A 47 -8.43 -8.11 1.24
C ARG A 47 -8.41 -8.20 -0.28
N LEU A 48 -8.45 -7.06 -0.99
CA LEU A 48 -8.43 -7.02 -2.46
C LEU A 48 -7.24 -7.76 -3.07
N TRP A 49 -6.08 -7.73 -2.41
CA TRP A 49 -4.85 -8.36 -2.89
C TRP A 49 -4.82 -9.89 -2.78
N PHE A 50 -5.80 -10.48 -2.12
CA PHE A 50 -5.88 -11.93 -1.87
C PHE A 50 -7.00 -12.63 -2.67
N TYR A 51 -7.83 -11.89 -3.42
CA TYR A 51 -8.80 -12.52 -4.31
C TYR A 51 -8.11 -13.20 -5.49
N GLN A 52 -8.51 -14.44 -5.76
CA GLN A 52 -8.09 -15.20 -6.94
C GLN A 52 -9.07 -15.04 -8.11
N ARG A 53 -10.35 -14.79 -7.82
CA ARG A 53 -11.39 -14.62 -8.84
C ARG A 53 -11.64 -13.14 -9.13
N PRO A 54 -11.39 -12.65 -10.36
CA PRO A 54 -11.55 -11.23 -10.71
C PRO A 54 -12.96 -10.69 -10.46
N ALA A 55 -14.00 -11.51 -10.66
CA ALA A 55 -15.39 -11.12 -10.41
C ALA A 55 -15.66 -10.83 -8.92
N TRP A 56 -15.01 -11.56 -8.02
CA TRP A 56 -15.17 -11.37 -6.57
C TRP A 56 -14.43 -10.11 -6.12
N ALA A 57 -13.22 -9.90 -6.65
CA ALA A 57 -12.47 -8.67 -6.42
C ALA A 57 -13.24 -7.43 -6.91
N GLN A 58 -13.89 -7.52 -8.08
CA GLN A 58 -14.73 -6.45 -8.63
C GLN A 58 -15.88 -6.09 -7.70
N ARG A 59 -16.65 -7.09 -7.23
CA ARG A 59 -17.78 -6.86 -6.32
C ARG A 59 -17.31 -6.25 -5.00
N ALA A 60 -16.21 -6.75 -4.44
CA ALA A 60 -15.62 -6.21 -3.22
C ALA A 60 -15.15 -4.76 -3.41
N TRP A 61 -14.51 -4.46 -4.55
CA TRP A 61 -14.08 -3.11 -4.90
C TRP A 61 -15.25 -2.14 -5.02
N GLU A 62 -16.30 -2.52 -5.76
CA GLU A 62 -17.50 -1.68 -5.91
C GLU A 62 -18.20 -1.42 -4.58
N GLN A 63 -18.29 -2.44 -3.72
CA GLN A 63 -18.83 -2.30 -2.37
C GLN A 63 -17.99 -1.32 -1.53
N TRP A 64 -16.67 -1.48 -1.58
CA TRP A 64 -15.74 -0.63 -0.87
C TRP A 64 -15.83 0.83 -1.33
N VAL A 65 -15.90 1.09 -2.63
CA VAL A 65 -16.07 2.44 -3.20
C VAL A 65 -17.40 3.05 -2.77
N ARG A 66 -18.49 2.27 -2.73
CA ARG A 66 -19.79 2.74 -2.21
C ARG A 66 -19.68 3.16 -0.75
N GLN A 67 -19.09 2.34 0.11
CA GLN A 67 -18.90 2.67 1.52
C GLN A 67 -18.00 3.90 1.69
N ALA A 68 -16.91 4.00 0.93
CA ALA A 68 -16.03 5.16 0.95
C ALA A 68 -16.77 6.46 0.58
N ARG A 69 -17.66 6.42 -0.42
CA ARG A 69 -18.50 7.56 -0.82
C ARG A 69 -19.58 7.89 0.21
N GLN A 70 -20.19 6.89 0.82
CA GLN A 70 -21.23 7.04 1.83
C GLN A 70 -20.68 7.51 3.19
N SER A 71 -19.40 7.25 3.48
CA SER A 71 -18.76 7.61 4.75
C SER A 71 -18.80 9.11 5.09
N GLY A 72 -18.97 9.99 4.11
CA GLY A 72 -18.87 11.44 4.30
C GLY A 72 -17.42 11.95 4.48
N ILE A 73 -16.41 11.07 4.54
CA ILE A 73 -15.02 11.42 4.82
C ILE A 73 -14.31 11.84 3.54
N ALA A 74 -14.09 13.14 3.35
CA ALA A 74 -13.49 13.69 2.12
C ALA A 74 -12.15 13.04 1.70
N PRO A 75 -11.18 12.80 2.62
CA PRO A 75 -9.94 12.09 2.26
C PRO A 75 -10.16 10.68 1.70
N LEU A 76 -11.17 9.98 2.20
CA LEU A 76 -11.47 8.60 1.81
C LEU A 76 -12.16 8.55 0.45
N LYS A 77 -13.06 9.51 0.16
CA LYS A 77 -13.66 9.70 -1.17
C LYS A 77 -12.59 9.96 -2.22
N LEU A 78 -11.71 10.93 -1.96
CA LEU A 78 -10.61 11.28 -2.86
C LEU A 78 -9.66 10.10 -3.09
N PHE A 79 -9.38 9.32 -2.05
CA PHE A 79 -8.56 8.12 -2.17
C PHE A 79 -9.23 7.08 -3.07
N ALA A 80 -10.54 6.85 -2.92
CA ALA A 80 -11.28 5.92 -3.77
C ALA A 80 -11.25 6.34 -5.25
N GLU A 81 -11.44 7.63 -5.53
CA GLU A 81 -11.37 8.20 -6.89
C GLU A 81 -9.99 8.01 -7.52
N ARG A 82 -8.92 8.29 -6.77
CA ARG A 82 -7.55 8.10 -7.25
C ARG A 82 -7.23 6.63 -7.51
N LEU A 83 -7.65 5.76 -6.59
CA LEU A 83 -7.38 4.33 -6.68
C LEU A 83 -8.15 3.66 -7.84
N GLN A 84 -9.33 4.17 -8.18
CA GLN A 84 -10.14 3.70 -9.33
C GLN A 84 -9.34 3.69 -10.63
N ASN A 85 -8.49 4.70 -10.87
CA ASN A 85 -7.66 4.79 -12.08
C ASN A 85 -6.67 3.61 -12.20
N TYR A 86 -6.24 3.05 -11.07
CA TYR A 86 -5.32 1.92 -10.99
C TYR A 86 -6.01 0.56 -10.84
N TRP A 87 -7.34 0.53 -10.85
CA TRP A 87 -8.14 -0.69 -10.62
C TRP A 87 -7.74 -1.84 -11.55
N HIS A 88 -7.46 -1.54 -12.82
CA HIS A 88 -7.06 -2.54 -13.80
C HIS A 88 -5.83 -3.36 -13.35
N GLY A 89 -4.83 -2.70 -12.75
CA GLY A 89 -3.62 -3.35 -12.23
C GLY A 89 -3.90 -4.19 -10.98
N ILE A 90 -4.76 -3.71 -10.09
CA ILE A 90 -5.19 -4.45 -8.90
C ILE A 90 -5.94 -5.72 -9.31
N ARG A 91 -6.87 -5.61 -10.26
CA ARG A 91 -7.61 -6.75 -10.81
C ARG A 91 -6.70 -7.76 -11.53
N ALA A 92 -5.64 -7.29 -12.19
CA ALA A 92 -4.70 -8.17 -12.87
C ALA A 92 -3.99 -9.13 -11.90
N ARG A 93 -3.77 -8.70 -10.65
CA ARG A 93 -3.16 -9.53 -9.60
C ARG A 93 -3.93 -10.82 -9.32
N CYS A 94 -5.26 -10.83 -9.49
CA CYS A 94 -6.08 -12.04 -9.32
C CYS A 94 -5.60 -13.19 -10.23
N ARG A 95 -5.10 -12.86 -11.43
CA ARG A 95 -4.57 -13.83 -12.40
C ARG A 95 -3.06 -14.01 -12.28
N HIS A 96 -2.35 -12.92 -11.97
CA HIS A 96 -0.90 -12.91 -11.89
C HIS A 96 -0.48 -12.42 -10.51
N PRO A 97 -0.22 -13.31 -9.53
CA PRO A 97 0.12 -12.95 -8.16
C PRO A 97 1.56 -12.43 -8.05
N LEU A 98 1.86 -11.36 -8.77
CA LEU A 98 3.15 -10.70 -8.74
C LEU A 98 3.30 -9.89 -7.45
N ASN A 99 4.45 -10.06 -6.81
CA ASN A 99 4.88 -9.22 -5.70
C ASN A 99 5.89 -8.18 -6.20
N THR A 100 6.10 -7.11 -5.42
CA THR A 100 7.04 -6.05 -5.76
C THR A 100 8.48 -6.35 -5.34
N SER A 101 8.75 -7.49 -4.70
CA SER A 101 10.05 -7.77 -4.05
C SER A 101 11.23 -7.72 -5.01
N VAL A 102 11.08 -8.27 -6.22
CA VAL A 102 12.13 -8.26 -7.26
C VAL A 102 12.41 -6.85 -7.74
N VAL A 103 11.35 -6.09 -8.06
CA VAL A 103 11.46 -4.69 -8.51
C VAL A 103 12.05 -3.81 -7.40
N GLU A 104 11.67 -4.03 -6.15
CA GLU A 104 12.24 -3.36 -4.98
C GLU A 104 13.72 -3.69 -4.79
N GLY A 105 14.10 -4.97 -4.97
CA GLY A 105 15.50 -5.39 -4.94
C GLY A 105 16.35 -4.67 -5.99
N ILE A 106 15.85 -4.62 -7.23
CA ILE A 106 16.49 -3.86 -8.32
C ILE A 106 16.62 -2.39 -7.95
N ASN A 107 15.53 -1.76 -7.50
CA ASN A 107 15.53 -0.35 -7.08
C ASN A 107 16.53 -0.07 -5.95
N ASN A 108 16.68 -0.99 -4.99
CA ASN A 108 17.63 -0.86 -3.90
C ASN A 108 19.07 -0.94 -4.39
N THR A 109 19.39 -1.86 -5.30
CA THR A 109 20.71 -1.95 -5.93
C THR A 109 21.02 -0.68 -6.73
N ILE A 110 20.08 -0.16 -7.51
CA ILE A 110 20.25 1.12 -8.24
C ILE A 110 20.52 2.27 -7.24
N LYS A 111 19.78 2.33 -6.13
CA LYS A 111 20.03 3.32 -5.06
C LYS A 111 21.40 3.14 -4.42
N VAL A 112 21.92 1.92 -4.28
CA VAL A 112 23.28 1.66 -3.78
C VAL A 112 24.32 2.17 -4.78
N ILE A 113 24.16 1.87 -6.08
CA ILE A 113 25.05 2.36 -7.15
C ILE A 113 25.13 3.89 -7.11
N LYS A 114 23.96 4.57 -7.09
CA LYS A 114 23.88 6.03 -6.98
C LYS A 114 24.59 6.57 -5.73
N ARG A 115 24.37 5.94 -4.56
CA ARG A 115 24.97 6.37 -3.28
C ARG A 115 26.50 6.20 -3.26
N ARG A 116 27.03 5.09 -3.81
CA ARG A 116 28.48 4.82 -3.85
C ARG A 116 29.24 5.84 -4.70
N ALA A 117 28.61 6.37 -5.74
CA ALA A 117 29.22 7.38 -6.61
C ALA A 117 29.10 8.82 -6.07
N TYR A 118 28.39 9.04 -4.95
CA TYR A 118 28.02 10.37 -4.44
C TYR A 118 27.29 11.24 -5.49
N GLY A 119 26.58 10.59 -6.42
CA GLY A 119 25.91 11.23 -7.55
C GLY A 119 26.69 11.09 -8.86
N TYR A 120 25.96 10.92 -9.96
CA TYR A 120 26.51 10.93 -11.32
C TYR A 120 26.16 12.27 -11.97
N ARG A 121 27.12 12.86 -12.70
CA ARG A 121 26.90 14.07 -13.50
C ARG A 121 26.35 13.76 -14.89
N ASP A 122 26.61 12.54 -15.37
CA ASP A 122 26.20 12.01 -16.66
C ASP A 122 25.18 10.89 -16.45
N GLU A 123 23.97 11.10 -16.97
CA GLU A 123 22.88 10.13 -16.88
C GLU A 123 23.13 8.89 -17.73
N GLU A 124 23.76 9.03 -18.92
CA GLU A 124 24.09 7.89 -19.77
C GLU A 124 25.07 6.96 -19.08
N TYR A 125 26.10 7.53 -18.45
CA TYR A 125 27.05 6.75 -17.66
C TYR A 125 26.40 6.09 -16.44
N PHE A 126 25.43 6.75 -15.80
CA PHE A 126 24.65 6.13 -14.73
C PHE A 126 23.83 4.93 -15.24
N PHE A 127 23.13 5.08 -16.36
CA PHE A 127 22.40 3.98 -16.99
C PHE A 127 23.33 2.84 -17.43
N LEU A 128 24.54 3.14 -17.90
CA LEU A 128 25.55 2.14 -18.21
C LEU A 128 25.94 1.32 -16.97
N LYS A 129 26.14 1.98 -15.82
CA LYS A 129 26.39 1.30 -14.53
C LYS A 129 25.22 0.43 -14.08
N ILE A 130 23.98 0.87 -14.31
CA ILE A 130 22.78 0.07 -14.03
C ILE A 130 22.77 -1.17 -14.92
N ARG A 131 22.94 -1.02 -16.25
CA ARG A 131 22.95 -2.14 -17.20
C ARG A 131 24.04 -3.15 -16.88
N ALA A 132 25.24 -2.69 -16.51
CA ALA A 132 26.34 -3.55 -16.08
C ALA A 132 26.01 -4.36 -14.82
N ALA A 133 25.21 -3.81 -13.90
CA ALA A 133 24.79 -4.51 -12.68
C ALA A 133 23.64 -5.51 -12.92
N PHE A 134 22.93 -5.41 -14.05
CA PHE A 134 21.83 -6.29 -14.42
C PHE A 134 21.98 -6.75 -15.88
N PRO A 135 22.95 -7.63 -16.19
CA PRO A 135 23.25 -8.05 -17.57
C PRO A 135 22.12 -8.87 -18.25
N GLY A 136 21.02 -9.14 -17.54
CA GLY A 136 19.96 -10.05 -17.99
C GLY A 136 20.36 -11.52 -17.83
N ASN A 137 19.43 -12.43 -18.11
CA ASN A 137 19.80 -13.84 -18.27
C ASN A 137 20.49 -13.98 -19.64
N PRO A 138 21.73 -14.51 -19.71
CA PRO A 138 22.26 -14.98 -20.98
C PRO A 138 21.29 -16.06 -21.49
N ARG A 139 20.66 -15.78 -22.64
CA ARG A 139 19.83 -16.77 -23.34
C ARG A 139 20.71 -17.85 -23.95
#